data_AF-A0A137SZQ0-F1
#
_entry.id   AF-A0A137SZQ0-F1
#
_cell.length_a   1.000
_cell.length_b   1.000
_cell.length_c   1.000
_cell.angle_alpha   90.00
_cell.angle_beta   90.00
_cell.angle_gamma   90.00
#
_symmetry.space_group_name_H-M   'P 1'
#
loop_
_entity.id
_entity.type
_entity.pdbx_description
1 polymer ?
#
loop_
_entity_poly.entity_id
_entity_poly.type
_entity_poly.pdbx_seq_one_letter_code
_entity_poly.pdbx_strand_id
1 'polypeptide(L)'
;MNNVVTADMKVLMNHIYEYQKGVRQMVLYTFNKKHEVFAVTRLQKQNIPYIIQNVGNNNVNLFFGRQECLDAIQLIVTKPLNQLTPEEDFILGAMLGYDIRVQCERFCERKCCTCKHAI
;
A
#
# COMPACT_ATOMS: atom_id res chain seq x y z
N MET A 1 30.31 -8.46 -7.37
CA MET A 1 29.00 -9.13 -7.50
C MET A 1 28.07 -8.20 -8.28
N ASN A 2 27.74 -8.59 -9.52
CA ASN A 2 26.80 -7.83 -10.34
C ASN A 2 25.40 -7.93 -9.72
N ASN A 3 24.97 -6.87 -9.04
CA ASN A 3 23.62 -6.72 -8.53
C ASN A 3 22.66 -6.60 -9.72
N VAL A 4 22.21 -7.74 -10.25
CA VAL A 4 21.03 -7.76 -11.11
C VAL A 4 19.86 -7.37 -10.20
N VAL A 5 19.54 -6.07 -10.19
CA VAL A 5 18.34 -5.53 -9.57
C VAL A 5 17.17 -6.27 -10.20
N THR A 6 16.49 -7.10 -9.40
CA THR A 6 15.33 -7.89 -9.87
C THR A 6 14.23 -6.95 -10.37
N ALA A 7 13.34 -7.44 -11.23
CA ALA A 7 12.23 -6.63 -11.76
C ALA A 7 11.43 -5.93 -10.64
N ASP A 8 11.15 -6.66 -9.56
CA ASP A 8 10.52 -6.15 -8.34
C ASP A 8 11.25 -4.93 -7.76
N MET A 9 12.58 -4.99 -7.67
CA MET A 9 13.35 -3.87 -7.12
C MET A 9 13.35 -2.65 -8.05
N LYS A 10 13.24 -2.84 -9.37
CA LYS A 10 13.05 -1.71 -10.31
C LYS A 10 11.70 -1.03 -10.09
N VAL A 11 10.65 -1.81 -9.85
CA VAL A 11 9.31 -1.28 -9.53
C VAL A 11 9.35 -0.48 -8.24
N LEU A 12 10.01 -0.99 -7.19
CA LEU A 12 10.20 -0.23 -5.95
C LEU A 12 10.91 1.11 -6.19
N MET A 13 11.98 1.13 -6.99
CA MET A 13 12.70 2.38 -7.31
C MET A 13 11.79 3.37 -8.05
N ASN A 14 10.94 2.90 -8.96
CA ASN A 14 9.96 3.74 -9.63
C ASN A 14 8.96 4.35 -8.64
N HIS A 15 8.43 3.56 -7.71
CA HIS A 15 7.51 4.09 -6.71
C HIS A 15 8.13 5.12 -5.77
N ILE A 16 9.40 4.91 -5.38
CA ILE A 16 10.14 5.91 -4.58
C ILE A 16 10.28 7.21 -5.38
N TYR A 17 10.61 7.13 -6.68
CA TYR A 17 10.70 8.28 -7.55
C TYR A 17 9.37 9.02 -7.69
N GLU A 18 8.26 8.31 -7.92
CA GLU A 18 6.91 8.87 -8.00
C GLU A 18 6.52 9.61 -6.71
N TYR A 19 6.81 9.01 -5.55
CA TYR A 19 6.59 9.65 -4.25
C TYR A 19 7.40 10.95 -4.10
N GLN A 20 8.69 10.92 -4.43
CA GLN A 20 9.56 12.10 -4.35
C GLN A 20 9.13 13.23 -5.29
N LYS A 21 8.52 12.90 -6.44
CA LYS A 21 7.95 13.87 -7.38
C LYS A 21 6.57 14.37 -6.96
N GLY A 22 5.99 13.85 -5.88
CA GLY A 22 4.68 14.25 -5.37
C GLY A 22 3.52 13.71 -6.20
N VAL A 23 3.75 12.66 -7.01
CA VAL A 23 2.68 12.02 -7.81
C VAL A 23 1.66 11.35 -6.90
N ARG A 24 2.11 10.79 -5.78
CA ARG A 24 1.27 10.15 -4.76
C ARG A 24 1.78 10.52 -3.37
N GLN A 25 0.86 10.69 -2.42
CA GLN A 25 1.22 11.01 -1.03
C GLN A 25 1.66 9.78 -0.23
N MET A 26 1.24 8.59 -0.67
CA MET A 26 1.58 7.32 -0.06
C MET A 26 1.59 6.20 -1.10
N VAL A 27 2.44 5.20 -0.89
CA VAL A 27 2.55 4.00 -1.71
C VAL A 27 2.38 2.77 -0.84
N LEU A 28 1.66 1.78 -1.35
CA LEU A 28 1.68 0.40 -0.90
C LEU A 28 2.42 -0.44 -1.94
N TYR A 29 3.46 -1.15 -1.51
CA TYR A 29 4.20 -2.08 -2.34
C TYR A 29 4.32 -3.44 -1.66
N THR A 30 3.80 -4.49 -2.30
CA THR A 30 3.85 -5.87 -1.80
C THR A 30 4.97 -6.63 -2.50
N PHE A 31 5.85 -7.26 -1.74
CA PHE A 31 6.96 -8.03 -2.29
C PHE A 31 7.41 -9.14 -1.34
N ASN A 32 8.29 -10.02 -1.82
CA ASN A 32 8.78 -11.13 -1.03
C ASN A 32 9.73 -10.67 0.10
N LYS A 33 9.56 -11.21 1.30
CA LYS A 33 10.32 -10.85 2.51
C LYS A 33 11.84 -10.88 2.33
N LYS A 34 12.38 -11.71 1.43
CA LYS A 34 13.81 -11.75 1.11
C LYS A 34 14.40 -10.40 0.64
N HIS A 35 13.55 -9.50 0.14
CA HIS A 35 13.95 -8.18 -0.33
C HIS A 35 13.71 -7.05 0.69
N GLU A 36 13.20 -7.36 1.89
CA GLU A 36 12.79 -6.37 2.90
C GLU A 36 13.96 -5.47 3.32
N VAL A 37 15.10 -6.10 3.65
CA VAL A 37 16.31 -5.38 4.06
C VAL A 37 16.75 -4.37 2.99
N PHE A 38 16.71 -4.76 1.71
CA PHE A 38 17.08 -3.86 0.62
C PHE A 38 16.10 -2.69 0.50
N ALA A 39 14.79 -2.96 0.55
CA ALA A 39 13.77 -1.94 0.42
C ALA A 39 13.84 -0.91 1.57
N VAL A 40 13.94 -1.39 2.81
CA VAL A 40 14.05 -0.56 4.02
C VAL A 40 15.31 0.30 3.98
N THR A 41 16.46 -0.30 3.64
CA THR A 41 17.73 0.44 3.53
C THR A 41 17.63 1.61 2.55
N ARG A 42 16.88 1.42 1.45
CA ARG A 42 16.66 2.48 0.44
C ARG A 42 15.81 3.63 0.97
N LEU A 43 14.72 3.32 1.67
CA LEU A 43 13.84 4.33 2.26
C LEU A 43 14.53 5.10 3.38
N GLN A 44 15.26 4.41 4.25
CA GLN A 44 16.04 5.02 5.34
C GLN A 44 17.10 5.99 4.82
N LYS A 45 17.85 5.61 3.76
CA LYS A 45 18.85 6.50 3.13
C LYS A 45 18.27 7.80 2.58
N GLN A 46 16.97 7.81 2.30
CA GLN A 46 16.25 8.96 1.75
C GLN A 46 15.36 9.65 2.79
N ASN A 47 15.43 9.22 4.06
CA ASN A 47 14.58 9.67 5.16
C ASN A 47 13.09 9.61 4.83
N ILE A 48 12.66 8.54 4.14
CA ILE A 48 11.26 8.34 3.79
C ILE A 48 10.60 7.50 4.90
N PRO A 49 9.57 8.03 5.59
CA PRO A 49 8.80 7.28 6.57
C PRO A 49 8.13 6.03 5.97
N TYR A 50 8.04 4.95 6.75
CA TYR A 50 7.48 3.69 6.27
C TYR A 50 6.87 2.82 7.39
N ILE A 51 6.01 1.89 6.99
CA ILE A 51 5.41 0.84 7.83
C ILE A 51 5.55 -0.50 7.10
N ILE A 52 5.91 -1.54 7.83
CA ILE A 52 5.97 -2.92 7.32
C ILE A 52 4.86 -3.73 7.97
N GLN A 53 4.09 -4.43 7.15
CA GLN A 53 3.10 -5.40 7.59
C GLN A 53 3.42 -6.77 6.97
N ASN A 54 3.65 -7.78 7.81
CA ASN A 54 3.84 -9.16 7.33
C ASN A 54 2.50 -9.70 6.80
N VAL A 55 2.49 -10.23 5.57
CA VAL A 55 1.30 -10.82 4.95
C VAL A 55 1.56 -12.24 4.46
N GLY A 56 0.91 -13.22 5.11
CA GLY A 56 1.11 -14.64 4.82
C GLY A 56 2.54 -15.12 5.12
N ASN A 57 2.95 -16.22 4.47
CA ASN A 57 4.19 -16.92 4.84
C ASN A 57 5.48 -16.26 4.33
N ASN A 58 5.47 -15.47 3.26
CA ASN A 58 6.71 -14.97 2.67
C ASN A 58 6.62 -13.62 1.97
N ASN A 59 5.49 -12.91 2.09
CA ASN A 59 5.32 -11.59 1.51
C ASN A 59 5.15 -10.54 2.60
N VAL A 60 5.52 -9.31 2.28
CA VAL A 60 5.36 -8.15 3.16
C VAL A 60 4.71 -7.02 2.37
N ASN A 61 3.82 -6.30 3.02
CA ASN A 61 3.32 -5.02 2.55
C ASN A 61 4.21 -3.93 3.14
N LEU A 62 4.81 -3.13 2.27
CA LEU A 62 5.56 -1.94 2.64
C LEU A 62 4.75 -0.71 2.26
N PHE A 63 4.32 0.03 3.28
CA PHE A 63 3.73 1.34 3.11
C PHE A 63 4.82 2.39 3.30
N PHE A 64 4.89 3.39 2.43
CA PHE A 64 5.76 4.54 2.64
C PHE A 64 5.12 5.80 2.07
N GLY A 65 5.36 6.94 2.70
CA GLY A 65 4.65 8.16 2.34
C GLY A 65 4.77 9.29 3.37
N ARG A 66 3.83 10.23 3.27
CA ARG A 66 3.62 11.29 4.26
C ARG A 66 3.26 10.69 5.63
N GLN A 67 3.77 11.30 6.70
CA GLN A 67 3.60 10.78 8.06
C GLN A 67 2.12 10.70 8.44
N GLU A 68 1.33 11.70 8.05
CA GLU A 68 -0.10 11.79 8.31
C GLU A 68 -0.88 10.62 7.65
N CYS A 69 -0.47 10.21 6.45
CA CYS A 69 -1.04 9.04 5.77
C CYS A 69 -0.65 7.74 6.48
N LEU A 70 0.60 7.64 6.95
CA LEU A 70 1.07 6.45 7.67
C LEU A 70 0.39 6.30 9.03
N ASP A 71 0.20 7.38 9.77
CA ASP A 71 -0.51 7.39 11.05
C ASP A 71 -1.95 6.89 10.87
N ALA A 72 -2.64 7.36 9.81
CA ALA A 72 -3.97 6.87 9.47
C ALA A 72 -3.97 5.37 9.08
N ILE A 73 -2.97 4.91 8.32
CA ILE A 73 -2.85 3.50 7.94
C ILE A 73 -2.70 2.58 9.15
N GLN A 74 -1.94 2.99 10.19
CA GLN A 74 -1.79 2.17 11.40
C GLN A 74 -3.13 1.91 12.10
N LEU A 75 -4.07 2.85 12.01
CA LEU A 75 -5.40 2.74 12.61
C LEU A 75 -6.36 1.90 11.76
N ILE A 76 -6.22 1.96 10.43
CA ILE A 76 -7.13 1.31 9.47
C ILE A 76 -6.68 -0.13 9.17
N VAL A 77 -5.39 -0.32 8.91
CA VAL A 77 -4.81 -1.59 8.44
C VAL A 77 -4.38 -2.44 9.64
N THR A 78 -5.33 -2.73 10.52
CA THR A 78 -5.16 -3.58 11.71
C THR A 78 -5.39 -5.07 11.42
N LYS A 79 -5.81 -5.39 10.19
CA LYS A 79 -6.13 -6.72 9.68
C LYS A 79 -5.60 -6.89 8.25
N PRO A 80 -5.55 -8.12 7.73
CA PRO A 80 -5.21 -8.36 6.32
C PRO A 80 -6.04 -7.50 5.36
N LEU A 81 -5.42 -7.00 4.28
CA LEU A 81 -6.07 -6.08 3.34
C LEU A 81 -7.34 -6.63 2.69
N ASN A 82 -7.42 -7.95 2.51
CA ASN A 82 -8.60 -8.63 1.98
C ASN A 82 -9.78 -8.69 2.96
N GLN A 83 -9.57 -8.33 4.23
CA GLN A 83 -10.59 -8.29 5.29
C GLN A 83 -11.01 -6.86 5.65
N LEU A 84 -10.53 -5.86 4.92
CA LEU A 84 -11.00 -4.49 5.10
C LEU A 84 -12.48 -4.38 4.72
N THR A 85 -13.23 -3.65 5.53
CA THR A 85 -14.60 -3.22 5.23
C THR A 85 -14.60 -2.35 3.97
N PRO A 86 -15.76 -2.18 3.30
CA PRO A 86 -15.86 -1.26 2.17
C PRO A 86 -15.39 0.16 2.52
N GLU A 87 -15.69 0.65 3.72
CA GLU A 87 -15.27 1.96 4.22
C GLU A 87 -13.75 2.06 4.38
N GLU A 88 -13.13 1.08 5.05
CA GLU A 88 -11.67 1.05 5.24
C GLU A 88 -10.92 0.96 3.90
N ASP A 89 -11.43 0.15 2.97
CA ASP A 89 -10.88 0.01 1.61
C ASP A 89 -11.07 1.29 0.78
N PHE A 90 -12.19 2.00 0.98
CA PHE A 90 -12.40 3.30 0.37
C PHE A 90 -11.32 4.30 0.81
N ILE A 91 -11.11 4.42 2.13
CA ILE A 91 -10.11 5.33 2.71
C ILE A 91 -8.71 4.94 2.27
N LEU A 92 -8.36 3.65 2.32
CA LEU A 92 -7.07 3.15 1.82
C LEU A 92 -6.84 3.55 0.36
N GLY A 93 -7.83 3.31 -0.52
CA GLY A 93 -7.68 3.62 -1.93
C GLY A 93 -7.58 5.13 -2.21
N ALA A 94 -8.31 5.96 -1.48
CA ALA A 94 -8.17 7.41 -1.56
C ALA A 94 -6.75 7.87 -1.16
N MET A 95 -6.19 7.32 -0.07
CA MET A 95 -4.81 7.63 0.35
C MET A 95 -3.75 7.16 -0.65
N LEU A 96 -4.01 6.08 -1.38
CA LEU A 96 -3.15 5.59 -2.46
C LEU A 96 -3.28 6.41 -3.75
N GLY A 97 -4.21 7.37 -3.80
CA GLY A 97 -4.41 8.28 -4.93
C GLY A 97 -5.30 7.73 -6.04
N TYR A 98 -6.18 6.76 -5.75
CA TYR A 98 -7.20 6.36 -6.71
C TYR A 98 -8.25 7.46 -6.91
N ASP A 99 -8.82 7.52 -8.11
CA ASP A 99 -9.91 8.45 -8.42
C ASP A 99 -11.12 8.20 -7.52
N ILE A 100 -11.66 9.28 -6.95
CA ILE A 100 -12.76 9.20 -5.99
C ILE A 100 -14.02 8.59 -6.61
N ARG A 101 -14.29 8.81 -7.91
CA ARG A 101 -15.47 8.24 -8.57
C ARG A 101 -15.33 6.73 -8.70
N VAL A 102 -14.15 6.24 -9.09
CA VAL A 102 -13.86 4.80 -9.14
C VAL A 102 -13.98 4.16 -7.77
N GLN A 103 -13.52 4.84 -6.71
CA GLN A 103 -13.70 4.37 -5.34
C GLN A 103 -15.17 4.34 -4.91
N CYS A 104 -15.99 5.31 -5.34
CA CYS A 104 -17.44 5.31 -5.10
C CYS A 104 -18.12 4.13 -5.80
N GLU A 105 -17.80 3.87 -7.07
CA GLU A 105 -18.32 2.73 -7.82
C GLU A 105 -18.00 1.41 -7.10
N ARG A 106 -16.73 1.18 -6.77
CA ARG A 106 -16.27 0.01 -6.03
C ARG A 106 -16.92 -0.13 -4.66
N PHE A 107 -17.10 0.97 -3.93
CA PHE A 107 -17.78 0.95 -2.63
C PHE A 107 -19.24 0.51 -2.74
N CYS A 108 -19.97 1.08 -3.69
CA CYS A 108 -21.36 0.71 -3.98
C CYS A 108 -21.45 -0.76 -4.38
N GLU A 109 -20.57 -1.27 -5.24
CA GLU A 109 -20.55 -2.69 -5.62
C GLU A 109 -20.37 -3.62 -4.41
N ARG A 110 -19.40 -3.31 -3.53
CA ARG A 110 -19.13 -4.13 -2.34
C ARG A 110 -20.28 -4.11 -1.34
N LYS A 111 -20.97 -2.97 -1.17
CA LYS A 111 -22.16 -2.85 -0.32
C LYS A 111 -23.40 -3.52 -0.93
N CYS A 112 -23.63 -3.35 -2.23
CA CYS A 112 -24.77 -3.94 -2.92
C CYS A 112 -24.68 -5.47 -3.04
N CYS A 113 -23.47 -6.04 -3.19
CA CYS A 113 -23.26 -7.48 -3.10
C CYS A 113 -23.58 -8.05 -1.70
N THR A 114 -23.42 -7.25 -0.64
CA THR A 114 -23.90 -7.61 0.71
C THR A 114 -25.41 -7.46 0.85
N CYS A 115 -26.05 -6.51 0.15
CA CYS A 115 -27.51 -6.37 0.12
C CYS A 115 -28.24 -7.53 -0.59
N LYS A 116 -27.64 -8.16 -1.61
CA LYS A 116 -28.22 -9.34 -2.29
C LYS A 116 -28.26 -10.60 -1.43
N HIS A 117 -27.61 -10.60 -0.26
CA HIS A 117 -27.67 -11.68 0.73
C HIS A 117 -28.59 -11.33 1.92
N ALA A 118 -29.34 -10.23 1.83
CA ALA A 118 -30.26 -9.76 2.86
C ALA A 118 -31.74 -9.80 2.41
N ILE A 119 -32.10 -10.72 1.51
CA ILE A 119 -33.49 -11.06 1.14
C ILE A 119 -33.69 -12.55 1.35
#